data_AF-A0A257MSQ7-F1
#
_entry.id   AF-A0A257MSQ7-F1
#
_cell.length_a   1.000
_cell.length_b   1.000
_cell.length_c   1.000
_cell.angle_alpha   90.00
_cell.angle_beta   90.00
_cell.angle_gamma   90.00
#
_symmetry.space_group_name_H-M   'P 1'
#
loop_
_entity.id
_entity.type
_entity.pdbx_description
1 polymer ?
#
loop_
_entity_poly.entity_id
_entity_poly.type
_entity_poly.pdbx_seq_one_letter_code
_entity_poly.pdbx_strand_id
1 'polypeptide(L)'
;MDWTASKWLAVRASISFYPDPPPGGTARRKQFCRDLCQFFDRLQTASERLDVDGKEQCGLDGVAVEVFLRIDLEKKEVLLDRLFKYCALDFHLFTELLQILQRNFPECRLVVPSLQGYELAREMRRFLGPPEMECVYLKCDSEERLLMGEALKGLSFERILEDTERHYRERGGVEKRKAVLGPGRELSMYLRGEEGEEEVLWMQVGIGLSGVGFQPSCAG
;
A
#
# COMPACT_ATOMS: atom_id res chain seq x y z
N MET A 1 18.37 -4.13 12.95
CA MET A 1 17.55 -3.62 14.07
C MET A 1 16.36 -4.53 14.11
N ASP A 2 16.18 -5.25 15.21
CA ASP A 2 15.05 -6.14 15.36
C ASP A 2 13.83 -5.26 15.68
N TRP A 3 12.90 -5.15 14.73
CA TRP A 3 11.70 -4.32 14.86
C TRP A 3 10.63 -5.01 15.71
N THR A 4 10.88 -6.24 16.16
CA THR A 4 9.96 -7.06 16.95
C THR A 4 9.99 -6.74 18.45
N ALA A 5 10.47 -5.57 18.85
CA ALA A 5 10.39 -5.16 20.24
C ALA A 5 8.91 -5.15 20.67
N SER A 6 8.64 -5.78 21.81
CA SER A 6 7.37 -5.95 22.54
C SER A 6 6.48 -4.70 22.71
N LYS A 7 6.90 -3.55 22.19
CA LYS A 7 6.23 -2.26 22.24
C LYS A 7 5.03 -2.15 21.27
N TRP A 8 5.12 -2.69 20.06
CA TRP A 8 4.08 -2.54 19.03
C TRP A 8 3.43 -3.87 18.68
N LEU A 9 2.66 -4.43 19.62
CA LEU A 9 1.99 -5.72 19.43
C LEU A 9 1.01 -5.71 18.25
N ALA A 10 0.41 -4.55 17.95
CA ALA A 10 -0.50 -4.37 16.82
C ALA A 10 0.21 -4.28 15.46
N VAL A 11 1.55 -4.19 15.42
CA VAL A 11 2.31 -3.97 14.18
C VAL A 11 3.35 -5.07 14.00
N ARG A 12 3.23 -5.81 12.89
CA ARG A 12 4.27 -6.73 12.45
C ARG A 12 5.08 -6.09 11.33
N ALA A 13 6.34 -5.77 11.60
CA ALA A 13 7.18 -5.06 10.64
C ALA A 13 8.54 -5.73 10.38
N SER A 14 9.01 -5.66 9.14
CA SER A 14 10.36 -6.07 8.74
C SER A 14 10.95 -5.03 7.79
N ILE A 15 12.05 -4.39 8.18
CA ILE A 15 12.68 -3.32 7.42
C ILE A 15 14.17 -3.65 7.23
N SER A 16 14.57 -3.90 5.98
CA SER A 16 15.96 -4.22 5.62
C SER A 16 16.55 -3.16 4.69
N PHE A 17 17.89 -3.06 4.73
CA PHE A 17 18.66 -2.12 3.93
C PHE A 17 19.70 -2.89 3.13
N TYR A 18 19.92 -2.47 1.89
CA TYR A 18 21.00 -2.94 1.05
C TYR A 18 21.69 -1.73 0.38
N PRO A 19 23.04 -1.67 0.36
CA PRO A 19 23.95 -2.52 1.11
C PRO A 19 23.77 -2.34 2.62
N ASP A 20 24.28 -3.31 3.39
CA ASP A 20 24.27 -3.20 4.84
C ASP A 20 25.06 -1.95 5.27
N PRO A 21 24.46 -1.07 6.08
CA PRO A 21 25.11 0.18 6.45
C PRO A 21 26.22 -0.07 7.48
N PRO A 22 27.20 0.85 7.56
CA PRO A 22 28.26 0.77 8.56
C PRO A 22 27.70 0.78 10.00
N PRO A 23 28.44 0.25 10.99
CA PRO A 23 28.07 0.26 12.39
C PRO A 23 27.68 1.67 12.86
N GLY A 24 26.51 1.80 13.49
CA GLY A 24 25.94 3.09 13.92
C GLY A 24 25.01 3.75 12.92
N GLY A 25 24.93 3.27 11.66
CA GLY A 25 23.99 3.73 10.64
C GLY A 25 24.21 5.16 10.13
N THR A 26 23.67 5.47 8.95
CA THR A 26 23.69 6.83 8.40
C THR A 26 22.69 7.75 9.11
N ALA A 27 22.90 9.07 9.06
CA ALA A 27 21.95 10.04 9.62
C ALA A 27 20.55 9.88 9.03
N ARG A 28 20.47 9.62 7.71
CA ARG A 28 19.22 9.32 7.00
C ARG A 28 18.52 8.08 7.56
N ARG A 29 19.25 6.96 7.76
CA ARG A 29 18.67 5.74 8.36
C ARG A 29 18.11 6.00 9.76
N LYS A 30 18.84 6.76 10.59
CA LYS A 30 18.37 7.13 11.94
C LYS A 30 17.08 7.96 11.87
N GLN A 31 16.99 8.88 10.91
CA GLN A 31 15.79 9.69 10.71
C GLN A 31 14.61 8.83 10.26
N PHE A 32 14.80 8.02 9.23
CA PHE A 32 13.77 7.11 8.74
C PHE A 32 13.29 6.14 9.82
N CYS A 33 14.20 5.58 10.61
CA CYS A 33 13.83 4.72 11.73
C CYS A 33 13.00 5.47 12.77
N ARG A 34 13.35 6.72 13.12
CA ARG A 34 12.54 7.55 14.02
C ARG A 34 11.14 7.79 13.46
N ASP A 35 11.04 8.12 12.19
CA ASP A 35 9.76 8.38 11.52
C ASP A 35 8.86 7.13 11.55
N LEU A 36 9.42 5.96 11.28
CA LEU A 36 8.70 4.68 11.38
C LEU A 36 8.30 4.34 12.82
N CYS A 37 9.17 4.58 13.82
CA CYS A 37 8.80 4.36 15.22
C CYS A 37 7.60 5.24 15.63
N GLN A 38 7.58 6.51 15.22
CA GLN A 38 6.46 7.40 15.49
C GLN A 38 5.18 6.97 14.77
N PHE A 39 5.31 6.48 13.53
CA PHE A 39 4.22 5.90 12.77
C PHE A 39 3.64 4.64 13.47
N PHE A 40 4.51 3.76 13.96
CA PHE A 40 4.09 2.57 14.70
C PHE A 40 3.47 2.90 16.07
N ASP A 41 3.96 3.93 16.76
CA ASP A 41 3.33 4.45 17.99
C ASP A 41 1.89 4.90 17.73
N ARG A 42 1.64 5.58 16.60
CA ARG A 42 0.28 5.99 16.21
C ARG A 42 -0.60 4.78 15.85
N LEU A 43 -0.07 3.81 15.11
CA LEU A 43 -0.79 2.57 14.78
C LEU A 43 -1.19 1.77 16.02
N GLN A 44 -0.26 1.61 16.96
CA GLN A 44 -0.51 0.94 18.23
C GLN A 44 -1.60 1.67 19.02
N THR A 45 -1.51 3.00 19.13
CA THR A 45 -2.53 3.82 19.80
C THR A 45 -3.91 3.70 19.14
N ALA A 46 -3.95 3.66 17.81
CA ALA A 46 -5.21 3.47 17.06
C ALA A 46 -5.81 2.09 17.33
N SER A 47 -4.98 1.05 17.36
CA SER A 47 -5.42 -0.33 17.66
C SER A 47 -5.92 -0.49 19.10
N GLU A 48 -5.33 0.20 20.07
CA GLU A 48 -5.76 0.15 21.48
C GLU A 48 -7.16 0.72 21.70
N ARG A 49 -7.56 1.69 20.86
CA ARG A 49 -8.87 2.35 20.88
C ARG A 49 -9.97 1.55 20.20
N LEU A 50 -9.64 0.45 19.53
CA LEU A 50 -10.64 -0.45 18.97
C LEU A 50 -11.51 -1.02 20.08
N ASP A 51 -12.81 -1.13 19.78
CA ASP A 51 -13.74 -1.88 20.61
C ASP A 51 -13.49 -3.40 20.50
N VAL A 52 -14.32 -4.19 21.18
CA VAL A 52 -14.18 -5.66 21.20
C VAL A 52 -14.28 -6.22 19.79
N ASP A 53 -15.31 -5.82 19.04
CA ASP A 53 -15.56 -6.27 17.66
C ASP A 53 -14.39 -5.90 16.72
N GLY A 54 -13.83 -4.70 16.85
CA GLY A 54 -12.67 -4.26 16.08
C GLY A 54 -11.40 -5.06 16.41
N LYS A 55 -11.22 -5.48 17.67
CA LYS A 55 -10.09 -6.33 18.08
C LYS A 55 -10.22 -7.76 17.59
N GLU A 56 -11.44 -8.29 17.49
CA GLU A 56 -11.70 -9.62 16.93
C GLU A 56 -11.38 -9.72 15.43
N GLN A 57 -11.34 -8.57 14.73
CA GLN A 57 -11.01 -8.49 13.31
C GLN A 57 -9.51 -8.34 13.04
N CYS A 58 -8.69 -8.13 14.08
CA CYS A 58 -7.24 -8.14 13.91
C CYS A 58 -6.76 -9.53 13.44
N GLY A 59 -5.59 -9.56 12.81
CA GLY A 59 -4.93 -10.80 12.42
C GLY A 59 -4.48 -11.62 13.62
N LEU A 60 -3.82 -12.75 13.34
CA LEU A 60 -3.27 -13.63 14.36
C LEU A 60 -2.44 -12.83 15.38
N ASP A 61 -2.60 -13.19 16.66
CA ASP A 61 -1.95 -12.54 17.81
C ASP A 61 -2.33 -11.06 18.03
N GLY A 62 -3.44 -10.59 17.44
CA GLY A 62 -3.93 -9.22 17.60
C GLY A 62 -3.22 -8.21 16.68
N VAL A 63 -2.49 -8.67 15.67
CA VAL A 63 -1.81 -7.81 14.70
C VAL A 63 -2.84 -7.04 13.86
N ALA A 64 -2.80 -5.71 13.94
CA ALA A 64 -3.65 -4.83 13.15
C ALA A 64 -3.06 -4.55 11.76
N VAL A 65 -1.72 -4.45 11.65
CA VAL A 65 -1.04 -4.04 10.42
C VAL A 65 0.27 -4.81 10.21
N GLU A 66 0.55 -5.16 8.96
CA GLU A 66 1.83 -5.69 8.49
C GLU A 66 2.55 -4.70 7.56
N VAL A 67 3.84 -4.43 7.81
CA VAL A 67 4.67 -3.50 7.02
C VAL A 67 6.04 -4.13 6.72
N PHE A 68 6.30 -4.46 5.46
CA PHE A 68 7.54 -5.09 5.02
C PHE A 68 8.17 -4.23 3.92
N LEU A 69 9.37 -3.73 4.21
CA LEU A 69 10.11 -2.84 3.34
C LEU A 69 11.55 -3.33 3.15
N ARG A 70 12.04 -3.21 1.92
CA ARG A 70 13.45 -3.35 1.60
C ARG A 70 13.93 -2.11 0.88
N ILE A 71 14.97 -1.48 1.41
CA ILE A 71 15.55 -0.26 0.85
C ILE A 71 16.87 -0.63 0.18
N ASP A 72 16.92 -0.59 -1.14
CA ASP A 72 18.12 -0.81 -1.95
C ASP A 72 18.66 0.53 -2.46
N LEU A 73 19.69 1.05 -1.81
CA LEU A 73 20.29 2.35 -2.14
C LEU A 73 21.23 2.28 -3.35
N GLU A 74 21.71 1.08 -3.73
CA GLU A 74 22.52 0.90 -4.93
C GLU A 74 21.65 0.98 -6.18
N LYS A 75 20.49 0.31 -6.16
CA LYS A 75 19.49 0.38 -7.24
C LYS A 75 18.62 1.62 -7.17
N LYS A 76 18.65 2.36 -6.05
CA LYS A 76 17.72 3.45 -5.73
C LYS A 76 16.28 2.98 -5.77
N GLU A 77 16.00 1.88 -5.09
CA GLU A 77 14.68 1.26 -5.01
C GLU A 77 14.22 1.12 -3.56
N VAL A 78 12.94 1.36 -3.33
CA VAL A 78 12.24 0.97 -2.11
C VAL A 78 11.21 -0.06 -2.51
N LEU A 79 11.40 -1.30 -2.09
CA LEU A 79 10.47 -2.38 -2.33
C LEU A 79 9.47 -2.47 -1.17
N LEU A 80 8.19 -2.29 -1.48
CA LEU A 80 7.08 -2.50 -0.56
C LEU A 80 6.57 -3.93 -0.70
N ASP A 81 7.28 -4.85 -0.04
CA ASP A 81 7.00 -6.29 -0.10
C ASP A 81 5.60 -6.62 0.45
N ARG A 82 5.18 -5.94 1.52
CA ARG A 82 3.86 -6.12 2.13
C ARG A 82 3.39 -4.87 2.84
N LEU A 83 2.15 -4.50 2.58
CA LEU A 83 1.44 -3.50 3.36
C LEU A 83 -0.01 -3.96 3.49
N PHE A 84 -0.36 -4.46 4.67
CA PHE A 84 -1.67 -5.06 4.89
C PHE A 84 -2.27 -4.54 6.19
N LYS A 85 -3.58 -4.26 6.18
CA LYS A 85 -4.34 -3.89 7.38
C LYS A 85 -5.43 -4.93 7.60
N TYR A 86 -5.60 -5.40 8.83
CA TYR A 86 -6.57 -6.44 9.19
C TYR A 86 -7.89 -5.84 9.71
N CYS A 87 -7.83 -4.68 10.36
CA CYS A 87 -8.98 -4.02 10.98
C CYS A 87 -9.10 -2.56 10.51
N ALA A 88 -10.27 -1.94 10.74
CA ALA A 88 -10.44 -0.52 10.45
C ALA A 88 -9.83 0.32 11.57
N LEU A 89 -8.74 1.01 11.22
CA LEU A 89 -8.13 2.02 12.07
C LEU A 89 -8.59 3.40 11.59
N ASP A 90 -8.85 4.31 12.52
CA ASP A 90 -9.05 5.74 12.24
C ASP A 90 -7.68 6.38 11.93
N PHE A 91 -7.09 5.94 10.83
CA PHE A 91 -5.68 6.18 10.52
C PHE A 91 -5.41 6.02 9.02
N HIS A 92 -4.74 7.01 8.42
CA HIS A 92 -4.40 7.00 7.00
C HIS A 92 -3.10 6.25 6.72
N LEU A 93 -3.11 4.94 6.98
CA LEU A 93 -1.96 4.03 6.89
C LEU A 93 -1.11 4.25 5.63
N PHE A 94 -1.75 4.17 4.46
CA PHE A 94 -1.07 4.23 3.17
C PHE A 94 -0.43 5.60 2.93
N THR A 95 -1.20 6.68 3.14
CA THR A 95 -0.72 8.05 2.93
C THR A 95 0.49 8.38 3.81
N GLU A 96 0.41 8.06 5.10
CA GLU A 96 1.50 8.36 6.03
C GLU A 96 2.77 7.58 5.70
N LEU A 97 2.66 6.30 5.34
CA LEU A 97 3.83 5.52 4.92
C LEU A 97 4.47 6.12 3.65
N LEU A 98 3.66 6.43 2.62
CA LEU A 98 4.16 7.03 1.38
C LEU A 98 4.87 8.37 1.64
N GLN A 99 4.36 9.20 2.55
CA GLN A 99 5.01 10.45 2.98
C GLN A 99 6.37 10.20 3.64
N ILE A 100 6.46 9.20 4.52
CA ILE A 100 7.73 8.85 5.18
C ILE A 100 8.75 8.38 4.14
N LEU A 101 8.33 7.55 3.19
CA LEU A 101 9.18 7.06 2.10
C LEU A 101 9.67 8.20 1.22
N GLN A 102 8.77 9.06 0.74
CA GLN A 102 9.10 10.21 -0.08
C GLN A 102 10.07 11.18 0.62
N ARG A 103 9.83 11.48 1.91
CA ARG A 103 10.71 12.39 2.66
C ARG A 103 12.12 11.85 2.83
N ASN A 104 12.27 10.55 3.04
CA ASN A 104 13.55 9.94 3.36
C ASN A 104 14.32 9.44 2.13
N PHE A 105 13.61 9.10 1.05
CA PHE A 105 14.18 8.50 -0.17
C PHE A 105 13.59 9.11 -1.46
N PRO A 106 13.57 10.46 -1.62
CA PRO A 106 12.98 11.11 -2.79
C PRO A 106 13.68 10.73 -4.11
N GLU A 107 14.94 10.29 -4.04
CA GLU A 107 15.72 9.85 -5.21
C GLU A 107 15.42 8.42 -5.65
N CYS A 108 14.62 7.67 -4.88
CA CYS A 108 14.36 6.26 -5.14
C CYS A 108 13.05 6.04 -5.92
N ARG A 109 12.93 4.88 -6.56
CA ARG A 109 11.69 4.35 -7.10
C ARG A 109 11.04 3.43 -6.08
N LEU A 110 9.77 3.66 -5.77
CA LEU A 110 8.92 2.71 -5.04
C LEU A 110 8.52 1.59 -5.99
N VAL A 111 8.78 0.35 -5.61
CA VAL A 111 8.34 -0.86 -6.31
C VAL A 111 7.36 -1.60 -5.41
N VAL A 112 6.19 -1.95 -5.94
CA VAL A 112 5.17 -2.75 -5.25
C VAL A 112 4.93 -4.01 -6.07
N PRO A 113 5.48 -5.16 -5.66
CA PRO A 113 5.46 -6.40 -6.45
C PRO A 113 4.08 -7.08 -6.46
N SER A 114 3.24 -6.79 -5.47
CA SER A 114 1.94 -7.42 -5.30
C SER A 114 0.89 -6.41 -4.83
N LEU A 115 0.62 -5.40 -5.65
CA LEU A 115 -0.45 -4.45 -5.39
C LEU A 115 -1.81 -5.11 -5.68
N GLN A 116 -2.62 -5.31 -4.64
CA GLN A 116 -3.92 -6.02 -4.74
C GLN A 116 -5.12 -5.14 -4.39
N GLY A 117 -4.91 -4.14 -3.55
CA GLY A 117 -5.99 -3.35 -2.96
C GLY A 117 -6.17 -1.98 -3.60
N TYR A 118 -7.44 -1.62 -3.78
CA TYR A 118 -7.85 -0.36 -4.40
C TYR A 118 -7.47 0.87 -3.56
N GLU A 119 -7.36 0.75 -2.23
CA GLU A 119 -7.03 1.91 -1.38
C GLU A 119 -5.58 2.32 -1.54
N LEU A 120 -4.64 1.37 -1.44
CA LEU A 120 -3.23 1.66 -1.68
C LEU A 120 -3.01 2.16 -3.11
N ALA A 121 -3.64 1.53 -4.10
CA ALA A 121 -3.55 1.94 -5.50
C ALA A 121 -4.00 3.39 -5.72
N ARG A 122 -5.13 3.78 -5.12
CA ARG A 122 -5.64 5.15 -5.18
C ARG A 122 -4.73 6.14 -4.47
N GLU A 123 -4.19 5.79 -3.30
CA GLU A 123 -3.28 6.67 -2.54
C GLU A 123 -1.94 6.85 -3.26
N MET A 124 -1.39 5.80 -3.88
CA MET A 124 -0.22 5.90 -4.75
C MET A 124 -0.49 6.90 -5.88
N ARG A 125 -1.60 6.72 -6.63
CA ARG A 125 -1.98 7.63 -7.71
C ARG A 125 -2.16 9.07 -7.26
N ARG A 126 -2.83 9.26 -6.11
CA ARG A 126 -3.11 10.60 -5.55
C ARG A 126 -1.83 11.32 -5.11
N PHE A 127 -0.89 10.60 -4.50
CA PHE A 127 0.24 11.21 -3.80
C PHE A 127 1.53 11.24 -4.65
N LEU A 128 1.74 10.23 -5.49
CA LEU A 128 2.95 10.07 -6.28
C LEU A 128 2.72 10.26 -7.79
N GLY A 129 1.46 10.18 -8.24
CA GLY A 129 1.10 10.13 -9.65
C GLY A 129 0.85 8.69 -10.13
N PRO A 130 0.57 8.49 -11.42
CA PRO A 130 0.26 7.16 -11.94
C PRO A 130 1.51 6.26 -12.00
N PRO A 131 1.48 5.08 -11.38
CA PRO A 131 2.57 4.12 -11.48
C PRO A 131 2.68 3.50 -12.87
N GLU A 132 3.91 3.13 -13.24
CA GLU A 132 4.15 2.25 -14.38
C GLU A 132 3.84 0.81 -13.96
N MET A 133 3.07 0.10 -14.78
CA MET A 133 2.76 -1.31 -14.57
C MET A 133 3.73 -2.19 -15.35
N GLU A 134 4.26 -3.22 -14.69
CA GLU A 134 5.12 -4.22 -15.32
C GLU A 134 4.34 -5.49 -15.69
N CYS A 135 3.39 -5.88 -14.84
CA CYS A 135 2.45 -6.96 -15.11
C CYS A 135 1.16 -6.83 -14.28
N VAL A 136 0.09 -7.48 -14.75
CA VAL A 136 -1.21 -7.55 -14.08
C VAL A 136 -1.75 -8.98 -14.19
N TYR A 137 -2.18 -9.54 -13.06
CA TYR A 137 -2.84 -10.84 -13.01
C TYR A 137 -4.35 -10.66 -12.83
N LEU A 138 -5.10 -11.16 -13.80
CA LEU A 138 -6.54 -10.97 -13.92
C LEU A 138 -7.27 -12.30 -13.74
N LYS A 139 -8.50 -12.22 -13.23
CA LYS A 139 -9.42 -13.33 -13.09
C LYS A 139 -10.79 -12.98 -13.67
N CYS A 140 -11.25 -13.79 -14.61
CA CYS A 140 -12.65 -13.82 -15.04
C CYS A 140 -13.33 -15.08 -14.48
N ASP A 141 -14.62 -15.28 -14.81
CA ASP A 141 -15.40 -16.40 -14.29
C ASP A 141 -14.86 -17.77 -14.74
N SER A 142 -14.23 -17.83 -15.92
CA SER A 142 -13.76 -19.09 -16.52
C SER A 142 -12.24 -19.29 -16.48
N GLU A 143 -11.46 -18.22 -16.40
CA GLU A 143 -10.00 -18.28 -16.57
C GLU A 143 -9.25 -17.24 -15.71
N GLU A 144 -7.97 -17.52 -15.46
CA GLU A 144 -7.02 -16.56 -14.89
C GLU A 144 -5.88 -16.33 -15.90
N ARG A 145 -5.42 -15.08 -16.02
CA ARG A 145 -4.39 -14.71 -17.01
C ARG A 145 -3.41 -13.66 -16.49
N LEU A 146 -2.16 -13.79 -16.91
CA LEU A 146 -1.08 -12.82 -16.64
C LEU A 146 -0.83 -11.98 -17.89
N LEU A 147 -1.00 -10.66 -17.77
CA LEU A 147 -0.64 -9.69 -18.80
C LEU A 147 0.74 -9.10 -18.48
N MET A 148 1.67 -9.18 -19.44
CA MET A 148 3.00 -8.58 -19.35
C MET A 148 3.55 -8.26 -20.75
N GLY A 149 4.52 -7.35 -20.82
CA GLY A 149 5.14 -6.95 -22.08
C GLY A 149 4.13 -6.41 -23.11
N GLU A 150 4.11 -6.99 -24.31
CA GLU A 150 3.19 -6.57 -25.38
C GLU A 150 1.71 -6.71 -25.02
N ALA A 151 1.35 -7.71 -24.21
CA ALA A 151 -0.03 -7.94 -23.79
C ALA A 151 -0.55 -6.85 -22.82
N LEU A 152 0.36 -6.05 -22.25
CA LEU A 152 0.03 -4.91 -21.40
C LEU A 152 -0.21 -3.63 -22.23
N LYS A 153 0.16 -3.61 -23.52
CA LYS A 153 0.01 -2.41 -24.36
C LYS A 153 -1.46 -2.02 -24.47
N GLY A 154 -1.75 -0.75 -24.18
CA GLY A 154 -3.12 -0.22 -24.19
C GLY A 154 -3.88 -0.39 -22.87
N LEU A 155 -3.27 -1.02 -21.86
CA LEU A 155 -3.76 -1.03 -20.49
C LEU A 155 -2.95 -0.02 -19.66
N SER A 156 -3.64 0.90 -18.98
CA SER A 156 -3.03 1.86 -18.06
C SER A 156 -3.52 1.63 -16.63
N PHE A 157 -2.72 2.10 -15.67
CA PHE A 157 -3.08 2.03 -14.25
C PHE A 157 -4.36 2.83 -13.97
N GLU A 158 -4.50 3.99 -14.62
CA GLU A 158 -5.68 4.84 -14.51
C GLU A 158 -6.93 4.15 -15.02
N ARG A 159 -6.84 3.39 -16.11
CA ARG A 159 -7.97 2.62 -16.61
C ARG A 159 -8.47 1.61 -15.57
N ILE A 160 -7.56 0.91 -14.90
CA ILE A 160 -7.93 -0.02 -13.81
C ILE A 160 -8.61 0.73 -12.66
N LEU A 161 -8.08 1.89 -12.25
CA LEU A 161 -8.71 2.70 -11.20
C LEU A 161 -10.10 3.21 -11.60
N GLU A 162 -10.26 3.71 -12.82
CA GLU A 162 -11.53 4.20 -13.34
C GLU A 162 -12.58 3.09 -13.45
N ASP A 163 -12.18 1.92 -13.94
CA ASP A 163 -13.04 0.75 -14.05
C ASP A 163 -13.44 0.25 -12.66
N THR A 164 -12.51 0.24 -11.70
CA THR A 164 -12.78 -0.08 -10.29
C THR A 164 -13.73 0.93 -9.63
N GLU A 165 -13.55 2.22 -9.89
CA GLU A 165 -14.46 3.27 -9.39
C GLU A 165 -15.86 3.10 -9.94
N ARG A 166 -15.98 2.82 -11.23
CA ARG A 166 -17.26 2.55 -11.89
C ARG A 166 -17.92 1.30 -11.29
N HIS A 167 -17.17 0.22 -11.10
CA HIS A 167 -17.65 -1.02 -10.48
C HIS A 167 -18.36 -0.72 -9.15
N TYR A 168 -17.71 0.04 -8.26
CA TYR A 168 -18.28 0.34 -6.95
C TYR A 168 -19.41 1.36 -7.04
N ARG A 169 -19.30 2.37 -7.91
CA ARG A 169 -20.36 3.38 -8.11
C ARG A 169 -21.67 2.73 -8.54
N GLU A 170 -21.63 1.82 -9.50
CA GLU A 170 -22.79 1.08 -10.00
C GLU A 170 -23.42 0.14 -8.95
N ARG A 171 -22.65 -0.22 -7.91
CA ARG A 171 -23.07 -1.13 -6.83
C ARG A 171 -23.39 -0.43 -5.51
N GLY A 172 -23.57 0.90 -5.54
CA GLY A 172 -23.98 1.71 -4.40
C GLY A 172 -22.84 2.34 -3.61
N GLY A 173 -21.64 2.40 -4.18
CA GLY A 173 -20.48 3.12 -3.66
C GLY A 173 -19.50 2.27 -2.84
N VAL A 174 -18.29 2.80 -2.72
CA VAL A 174 -17.16 2.22 -1.94
C VAL A 174 -17.56 1.96 -0.49
N GLU A 175 -18.22 2.92 0.16
CA GLU A 175 -18.58 2.83 1.58
C GLU A 175 -19.59 1.70 1.86
N LYS A 176 -20.55 1.49 0.96
CA LYS A 176 -21.51 0.38 1.09
C LYS A 176 -20.79 -0.97 1.02
N ARG A 177 -19.81 -1.11 0.11
CA ARG A 177 -19.06 -2.37 0.00
C ARG A 177 -18.12 -2.60 1.18
N LYS A 178 -17.48 -1.56 1.70
CA LYS A 178 -16.66 -1.62 2.92
C LYS A 178 -17.46 -2.10 4.13
N ALA A 179 -18.70 -1.61 4.28
CA ALA A 179 -19.59 -2.06 5.35
C ALA A 179 -19.93 -3.57 5.24
N VAL A 180 -19.94 -4.15 4.04
CA VAL A 180 -20.24 -5.57 3.81
C VAL A 180 -19.01 -6.48 3.95
N LEU A 181 -17.84 -6.06 3.46
CA LEU A 181 -16.62 -6.88 3.51
C LEU A 181 -16.05 -7.04 4.93
N GLY A 182 -16.52 -6.20 5.85
CA GLY A 182 -15.98 -6.08 7.18
C GLY A 182 -14.88 -5.01 7.24
N PRO A 183 -14.73 -4.34 8.38
CA PRO A 183 -13.71 -3.32 8.58
C PRO A 183 -12.29 -3.87 8.33
N GLY A 184 -11.42 -3.04 7.74
CA GLY A 184 -10.01 -3.36 7.52
C GLY A 184 -9.68 -4.04 6.19
N ARG A 185 -10.61 -4.73 5.52
CA ARG A 185 -10.31 -5.34 4.23
C ARG A 185 -10.19 -4.31 3.12
N GLU A 186 -9.10 -4.37 2.35
CA GLU A 186 -9.00 -3.60 1.12
C GLU A 186 -10.03 -4.10 0.10
N LEU A 187 -10.52 -3.15 -0.69
CA LEU A 187 -11.42 -3.42 -1.79
C LEU A 187 -10.64 -4.02 -2.97
N SER A 188 -11.15 -5.08 -3.58
CA SER A 188 -10.63 -5.62 -4.84
C SER A 188 -10.65 -4.55 -5.94
N MET A 189 -9.74 -4.68 -6.89
CA MET A 189 -9.72 -3.87 -8.10
C MET A 189 -10.29 -4.64 -9.27
N TYR A 190 -10.78 -3.92 -10.28
CA TYR A 190 -11.46 -4.48 -11.44
C TYR A 190 -11.02 -3.79 -12.74
N LEU A 191 -11.00 -4.57 -13.81
CA LEU A 191 -10.79 -4.13 -15.17
C LEU A 191 -12.01 -4.52 -16.01
N ARG A 192 -12.50 -3.62 -16.86
CA ARG A 192 -13.54 -3.96 -17.83
C ARG A 192 -12.91 -4.31 -19.17
N GLY A 193 -12.90 -5.62 -19.46
CA GLY A 193 -12.51 -6.21 -20.73
C GLY A 193 -13.70 -6.33 -21.71
N GLU A 194 -13.44 -6.95 -22.86
CA GLU A 194 -14.46 -7.20 -23.88
C GLU A 194 -15.51 -8.22 -23.42
N GLU A 195 -15.08 -9.21 -22.65
CA GLU A 195 -15.92 -10.30 -22.15
C GLU A 195 -16.66 -9.97 -20.84
N GLY A 196 -16.38 -8.80 -20.26
CA GLY A 196 -17.00 -8.35 -19.01
C GLY A 196 -16.01 -7.75 -18.03
N GLU A 197 -16.31 -7.91 -16.75
CA GLU A 197 -15.51 -7.39 -15.65
C GLU A 197 -14.59 -8.48 -15.12
N GLU A 198 -13.30 -8.17 -15.04
CA GLU A 198 -12.24 -9.04 -14.54
C GLU A 198 -11.74 -8.50 -13.21
N GLU A 199 -11.58 -9.36 -12.21
CA GLU A 199 -10.93 -8.99 -10.95
C GLU A 199 -9.41 -8.92 -11.15
N VAL A 200 -8.80 -7.83 -10.67
CA VAL A 200 -7.35 -7.69 -10.62
C VAL A 200 -6.85 -8.33 -9.33
N LEU A 201 -6.31 -9.53 -9.44
CA LEU A 201 -5.82 -10.29 -8.29
C LEU A 201 -4.55 -9.70 -7.69
N TRP A 202 -3.64 -9.23 -8.55
CA TRP A 202 -2.46 -8.45 -8.16
C TRP A 202 -1.83 -7.79 -9.40
N MET A 203 -1.01 -6.76 -9.16
CA MET A 203 -0.16 -6.17 -10.19
C MET A 203 1.21 -5.78 -9.62
N GLN A 204 2.23 -5.81 -10.48
CA GLN A 204 3.53 -5.26 -10.17
C GLN A 204 3.63 -3.85 -10.75
N VAL A 205 3.92 -2.88 -9.87
CA VAL A 205 4.03 -1.47 -10.25
C VAL A 205 5.29 -0.82 -9.72
N GLY A 206 5.74 0.22 -10.42
CA GLY A 206 6.83 1.07 -9.97
C GLY A 206 6.54 2.55 -10.19
N ILE A 207 7.02 3.39 -9.29
CA ILE A 207 6.82 4.85 -9.35
C ILE A 207 7.94 5.62 -8.64
N GLY A 208 8.33 6.78 -9.18
CA GLY A 208 9.32 7.65 -8.52
C GLY A 208 8.80 8.24 -7.21
N LEU A 209 9.63 8.27 -6.16
CA LEU A 209 9.28 8.88 -4.87
C LEU A 209 9.47 10.40 -4.83
N SER A 210 10.12 11.00 -5.84
CA SER A 210 10.38 12.45 -5.89
C SER A 210 9.12 13.32 -5.87
N GLY A 211 7.95 12.73 -6.10
CA GLY A 211 6.65 13.40 -6.04
C GLY A 211 6.43 14.38 -7.18
N VAL A 212 5.17 14.53 -7.57
CA VAL A 212 4.69 15.74 -8.23
C VAL A 212 4.24 16.64 -7.09
N GLY A 213 4.95 17.76 -6.85
CA GLY A 213 4.84 18.55 -5.62
C GLY A 213 3.41 18.72 -5.08
N PHE A 214 3.20 18.34 -3.82
CA PHE A 214 1.99 18.63 -3.08
C PHE A 214 1.82 20.15 -2.97
N GLN A 215 0.85 20.74 -3.67
CA GLN A 215 0.26 21.99 -3.24
C GLN A 215 -0.77 21.65 -2.16
N PRO A 216 -0.57 22.05 -0.89
CA PRO A 216 -1.64 21.97 0.08
C PRO A 216 -2.80 22.78 -0.48
N SER A 217 -3.95 22.14 -0.69
CA SER A 217 -5.20 22.86 -0.85
C SER A 217 -5.38 23.65 0.45
N CYS A 218 -5.15 24.96 0.40
CA CYS A 218 -5.53 25.87 1.46
C CYS A 218 -7.00 25.60 1.79
N ALA A 219 -7.25 25.27 3.06
CA ALA A 219 -8.59 25.25 3.61
C ALA A 219 -9.27 26.59 3.31
N GLY A 220 -10.45 26.53 2.72
CA GLY A 220 -11.45 27.60 2.80
C GLY A 220 -12.25 27.45 4.09
#